data_AF-A0A0N0D265-F1
#
_entry.id   AF-A0A0N0D265-F1
#
_cell.length_a   1.000
_cell.length_b   1.000
_cell.length_c   1.000
_cell.angle_alpha   90.00
_cell.angle_beta   90.00
_cell.angle_gamma   90.00
#
_symmetry.space_group_name_H-M   'P 1'
#
loop_
_entity.id
_entity.type
_entity.pdbx_description
1 polymer ?
#
loop_
_entity_poly.entity_id
_entity_poly.type
_entity_poly.pdbx_seq_one_letter_code
_entity_poly.pdbx_strand_id
1 'polypeptide(L)'
;KMIQEPFSIGHSWIHRIDPIYKIVSATIFSLIIALSKNFSVLLSALCVSIFLVCLAKLDIKAVFKRLSVVLAFLLLIWITLPLTFEGPAIYHAGPFMISWPGIILSAQITLKSTAILLTFMALIATMTIVTLGHTLNRLRVPEKLVHLLLMTYRYIFVIEEEYRR
;
A
#
# COMPACT_ATOMS: atom_id res chain seq x y z
N LYS A 1 1.53 -18.82 -16.27
CA LYS A 1 0.26 -18.81 -15.53
C LYS A 1 -0.07 -17.34 -15.38
N MET A 2 -0.99 -16.79 -16.20
CA MET A 2 -1.37 -15.36 -16.29
C MET A 2 -0.92 -14.62 -15.04
N ILE A 3 -0.07 -13.60 -15.14
CA ILE A 3 0.20 -12.65 -14.04
C ILE A 3 -1.14 -12.36 -13.38
N GLN A 4 -1.39 -13.03 -12.25
CA GLN A 4 -2.74 -13.03 -11.72
C GLN A 4 -2.94 -11.63 -11.18
N GLU A 5 -4.04 -11.00 -11.59
CA GLU A 5 -4.58 -9.83 -10.93
C GLU A 5 -5.62 -10.36 -9.91
N PRO A 6 -5.19 -11.00 -8.80
CA PRO A 6 -6.10 -11.76 -7.92
C PRO A 6 -7.19 -10.89 -7.30
N PHE A 7 -7.03 -9.57 -7.36
CA PHE A 7 -7.93 -8.59 -6.78
C PHE A 7 -8.82 -7.89 -7.82
N SER A 8 -8.57 -8.05 -9.12
CA SER A 8 -9.35 -7.41 -10.18
C SER A 8 -10.62 -8.20 -10.55
N ILE A 9 -10.73 -9.46 -10.13
CA ILE A 9 -11.87 -10.33 -10.42
C ILE A 9 -12.81 -10.29 -9.21
N GLY A 10 -13.71 -9.30 -9.16
CA GLY A 10 -14.70 -9.17 -8.09
C GLY A 10 -15.96 -8.41 -8.52
N HIS A 11 -17.13 -8.90 -8.09
CA HIS A 11 -18.43 -8.24 -8.32
C HIS A 11 -18.85 -7.31 -7.17
N SER A 12 -17.90 -6.63 -6.51
CA SER A 12 -18.21 -5.73 -5.38
C SER A 12 -18.59 -4.32 -5.84
N TRP A 13 -19.35 -3.57 -5.03
CA TRP A 13 -19.74 -2.19 -5.33
C TRP A 13 -18.53 -1.29 -5.60
N ILE A 14 -17.40 -1.53 -4.91
CA ILE A 14 -16.13 -0.85 -5.19
C ILE A 14 -15.68 -1.05 -6.64
N HIS A 15 -15.92 -2.21 -7.27
CA HIS A 15 -15.50 -2.44 -8.67
C HIS A 15 -16.26 -1.57 -9.67
N ARG A 16 -17.46 -1.09 -9.34
CA ARG A 16 -18.28 -0.23 -10.21
C ARG A 16 -17.98 1.27 -10.08
N ILE A 17 -17.23 1.68 -9.06
CA ILE A 17 -16.87 3.08 -8.87
C ILE A 17 -15.91 3.52 -9.97
N ASP A 18 -16.16 4.72 -10.50
CA ASP A 18 -15.32 5.36 -11.51
C ASP A 18 -13.84 5.35 -11.08
N PRO A 19 -12.95 4.74 -11.89
CA PRO A 19 -11.53 4.60 -11.62
C PRO A 19 -10.79 5.86 -11.15
N ILE A 20 -11.18 7.03 -11.68
CA ILE A 20 -10.54 8.31 -11.33
C ILE A 20 -10.73 8.62 -9.85
N TYR A 21 -11.95 8.44 -9.32
CA TYR A 21 -12.21 8.72 -7.91
C TYR A 21 -11.44 7.77 -7.00
N LYS A 22 -11.20 6.52 -7.43
CA LYS A 22 -10.37 5.58 -6.66
C LYS A 22 -8.93 6.06 -6.55
N ILE A 23 -8.31 6.46 -7.66
CA ILE A 23 -6.93 6.96 -7.64
C ILE A 23 -6.85 8.25 -6.81
N VAL A 24 -7.74 9.22 -7.08
CA VAL A 24 -7.72 10.52 -6.39
C VAL A 24 -7.96 10.34 -4.88
N SER A 25 -8.95 9.55 -4.48
CA SER A 25 -9.21 9.30 -3.05
C SER A 25 -8.09 8.53 -2.38
N ALA A 26 -7.50 7.52 -3.03
CA ALA A 26 -6.34 6.81 -2.50
C ALA A 26 -5.14 7.74 -2.30
N THR A 27 -4.86 8.63 -3.27
CA THR A 27 -3.77 9.61 -3.17
C THR A 27 -4.02 10.63 -2.06
N ILE A 28 -5.21 11.22 -1.98
CA ILE A 28 -5.56 12.21 -0.95
C ILE A 28 -5.51 11.56 0.43
N PHE A 29 -6.11 10.37 0.59
CA PHE A 29 -6.11 9.63 1.84
C PHE A 29 -4.69 9.27 2.30
N SER A 30 -3.85 8.79 1.37
CA SER A 30 -2.45 8.50 1.65
C SER A 30 -1.68 9.74 2.09
N LEU A 31 -1.89 10.88 1.44
CA LEU A 31 -1.24 12.14 1.79
C LEU A 31 -1.64 12.64 3.19
N ILE A 32 -2.93 12.56 3.53
CA ILE A 32 -3.45 12.93 4.86
C ILE A 32 -2.80 12.07 5.95
N ILE A 33 -2.71 10.75 5.75
CA ILE A 33 -2.10 9.82 6.69
C ILE A 33 -0.60 10.07 6.82
N ALA A 34 0.09 10.29 5.69
CA ALA A 34 1.52 10.55 5.66
C ALA A 34 1.88 11.79 6.49
N LEU A 35 1.09 12.87 6.37
CA LEU A 35 1.28 14.13 7.09
C LEU A 35 0.85 14.07 8.57
N SER A 36 -0.10 13.20 8.92
CA SER A 36 -0.63 13.11 10.27
C SER A 36 0.38 12.53 11.26
N LYS A 37 0.48 13.09 12.47
CA LYS A 37 1.30 12.56 13.57
C LYS A 37 0.46 12.08 14.76
N ASN A 38 -0.85 12.30 14.73
CA ASN A 38 -1.73 12.01 15.86
C ASN A 38 -2.21 10.55 15.83
N PHE A 39 -1.96 9.79 16.89
CA PHE A 39 -2.37 8.38 16.98
C PHE A 39 -3.88 8.18 16.74
N SER A 40 -4.74 9.07 17.24
CA SER A 40 -6.18 8.98 17.02
C SER A 40 -6.56 9.04 15.54
N VAL A 41 -5.85 9.85 14.75
CA VAL A 41 -6.06 9.96 13.30
C VAL A 41 -5.51 8.73 12.56
N LEU A 42 -4.37 8.21 12.99
CA LEU A 42 -3.81 6.98 12.41
C LEU A 42 -4.73 5.77 12.68
N LEU A 43 -5.31 5.69 13.89
CA LEU A 43 -6.21 4.60 14.26
C LEU A 43 -7.54 4.67 13.49
N SER A 44 -8.13 5.87 13.37
CA SER A 44 -9.34 6.06 12.56
C SER A 44 -9.08 5.77 11.08
N ALA A 45 -7.94 6.20 10.55
CA ALA A 45 -7.51 5.85 9.20
C ALA A 45 -7.41 4.33 9.00
N LEU A 46 -6.81 3.61 9.94
CA LEU A 46 -6.69 2.15 9.90
C LEU A 46 -8.07 1.48 9.90
N CYS A 47 -9.01 1.94 10.75
CA CYS A 47 -10.40 1.47 10.74
C CYS A 47 -11.07 1.69 9.38
N VAL A 48 -10.91 2.88 8.79
CA VAL A 48 -11.45 3.21 7.45
C VAL A 48 -10.84 2.30 6.38
N SER A 49 -9.54 2.06 6.40
CA SER A 49 -8.86 1.16 5.46
C SER A 49 -9.37 -0.28 5.57
N ILE A 50 -9.56 -0.80 6.79
CA ILE A 50 -10.15 -2.13 7.01
C ILE A 50 -11.58 -2.18 6.46
N PHE A 51 -12.37 -1.14 6.72
CA PHE A 51 -13.74 -1.06 6.23
C PHE A 51 -13.80 -1.06 4.68
N LEU A 52 -12.89 -0.33 4.03
CA LEU A 52 -12.75 -0.34 2.57
C LEU A 52 -12.37 -1.73 2.04
N VAL A 53 -11.47 -2.43 2.71
CA VAL A 53 -11.07 -3.81 2.35
C VAL A 53 -12.26 -4.76 2.46
N CYS A 54 -13.06 -4.63 3.54
CA CYS A 54 -14.27 -5.42 3.74
C CYS A 54 -15.32 -5.14 2.64
N LEU A 55 -15.57 -3.87 2.33
CA LEU A 55 -16.49 -3.48 1.25
C LEU A 55 -16.02 -3.96 -0.13
N ALA A 56 -14.72 -3.94 -0.37
CA ALA A 56 -14.12 -4.43 -1.62
C ALA A 56 -14.21 -5.96 -1.75
N LYS A 57 -14.49 -6.69 -0.65
CA LYS A 57 -14.54 -8.15 -0.56
C LYS A 57 -13.25 -8.81 -1.04
N LEU A 58 -12.10 -8.26 -0.64
CA LEU A 58 -10.80 -8.84 -1.01
C LEU A 58 -10.58 -10.17 -0.30
N ASP A 59 -9.86 -11.07 -0.95
CA ASP A 59 -9.41 -12.32 -0.33
C ASP A 59 -8.43 -12.00 0.83
N ILE A 60 -8.88 -12.27 2.05
CA ILE A 60 -8.16 -12.00 3.30
C ILE A 60 -6.80 -12.74 3.29
N LYS A 61 -6.72 -13.92 2.68
CA LYS A 61 -5.45 -14.68 2.60
C LYS A 61 -4.43 -13.95 1.74
N ALA A 62 -4.85 -13.40 0.60
CA ALA A 62 -3.98 -12.65 -0.28
C ALA A 62 -3.57 -11.30 0.34
N VAL A 63 -4.49 -10.64 1.06
CA VAL A 63 -4.19 -9.43 1.84
C VAL A 63 -3.13 -9.73 2.90
N PHE A 64 -3.34 -10.76 3.73
CA PHE A 64 -2.42 -11.12 4.80
C PHE A 64 -1.03 -11.52 4.28
N LYS A 65 -0.96 -12.27 3.17
CA LYS A 65 0.32 -12.64 2.55
C LYS A 65 1.13 -11.42 2.12
N ARG A 66 0.48 -10.42 1.51
CA ARG A 66 1.15 -9.17 1.10
C ARG A 66 1.52 -8.30 2.30
N LEU A 67 0.63 -8.23 3.29
CA LEU A 67 0.88 -7.46 4.51
C LEU A 67 2.04 -8.05 5.32
N SER A 68 2.16 -9.38 5.38
CA SER A 68 3.25 -10.09 6.07
C SER A 68 4.64 -9.69 5.56
N VAL A 69 4.81 -9.52 4.25
CA VAL A 69 6.08 -9.05 3.66
C VAL A 69 6.44 -7.66 4.16
N VAL A 70 5.46 -6.76 4.24
CA VAL A 70 5.69 -5.39 4.73
C VAL A 70 5.88 -5.38 6.24
N LEU A 71 5.13 -6.16 7.01
CA LEU A 71 5.33 -6.30 8.45
C LEU A 71 6.73 -6.83 8.77
N ALA A 72 7.24 -7.79 8.00
CA ALA A 72 8.60 -8.29 8.15
C ALA A 72 9.64 -7.17 7.93
N PHE A 73 9.43 -6.31 6.93
CA PHE A 73 10.28 -5.13 6.73
C PHE A 73 10.15 -4.10 7.85
N LEU A 74 8.93 -3.86 8.33
CA LEU A 74 8.65 -2.95 9.45
C LEU A 74 9.25 -3.46 10.78
N LEU A 75 9.35 -4.77 10.98
CA LEU A 75 10.03 -5.35 12.13
C LEU A 75 11.52 -4.96 12.16
N LEU A 76 12.17 -4.93 10.99
CA LEU A 76 13.56 -4.46 10.89
C LEU A 76 13.65 -2.98 11.30
N ILE A 77 12.74 -2.15 10.80
CA ILE A 77 12.61 -0.74 11.19
C ILE A 77 12.38 -0.60 12.70
N TRP A 78 11.56 -1.46 13.28
CA TRP A 78 11.26 -1.47 14.71
C TRP A 78 12.47 -1.87 15.57
N ILE A 79 13.45 -2.57 15.00
CA ILE A 79 14.72 -2.88 15.66
C ILE A 79 15.72 -1.73 15.47
N THR A 80 15.82 -1.18 14.26
CA THR A 80 16.83 -0.17 13.94
C THR A 80 16.48 1.21 14.50
N LEU A 81 15.24 1.68 14.38
CA LEU A 81 14.90 3.04 14.81
C LEU A 81 15.08 3.26 16.32
N PRO A 82 14.56 2.40 17.22
CA PRO A 82 14.76 2.59 18.65
C PRO A 82 16.22 2.52 19.07
N LEU A 83 17.05 1.82 18.30
CA LEU A 83 18.50 1.67 18.50
C LEU A 83 19.30 2.87 17.98
N THR A 84 18.89 3.45 16.84
CA THR A 84 19.61 4.51 16.14
C THR A 84 19.14 5.91 16.53
N PHE A 85 17.93 6.07 17.08
CA PHE A 85 17.42 7.39 17.49
C PHE A 85 18.05 7.85 18.81
N GLU A 86 18.97 8.79 18.71
CA GLU A 86 19.49 9.56 19.84
C GLU A 86 18.38 10.45 20.41
N GLY A 87 17.85 10.10 21.58
CA GLY A 87 16.78 10.82 22.27
C GLY A 87 16.79 10.53 23.77
N PRO A 88 15.98 11.24 24.59
CA PRO A 88 15.97 11.06 26.04
C PRO A 88 15.61 9.61 26.37
N ALA A 89 16.64 8.83 26.76
CA ALA A 89 16.49 7.42 27.07
C ALA A 89 15.81 7.25 28.42
N ILE A 90 14.95 6.25 28.47
CA ILE A 90 14.17 5.82 29.64
C ILE A 90 14.93 4.76 30.41
N TYR A 91 15.71 3.96 29.68
CA TYR A 91 16.40 2.79 30.16
C TYR A 91 17.80 2.80 29.59
N HIS A 92 18.77 2.96 30.48
CA HIS A 92 20.17 2.69 30.19
C HIS A 92 20.43 1.20 30.46
N ALA A 93 20.26 0.37 29.44
CA ALA A 93 20.71 -1.02 29.45
C ALA A 93 22.07 -1.09 28.71
N GLY A 94 23.12 -0.47 29.28
CA GLY A 94 24.46 -0.47 28.69
C GLY A 94 24.53 0.22 27.31
N PRO A 95 25.23 -0.34 26.30
CA PRO A 95 25.39 0.27 24.96
C PRO A 95 24.09 0.33 24.13
N PHE A 96 22.98 -0.18 24.65
CA PHE A 96 21.67 -0.15 24.01
C PHE A 96 20.79 0.89 24.72
N MET A 97 20.69 2.09 24.13
CA MET A 97 19.70 3.10 24.53
C MET A 97 18.38 2.80 23.82
N ILE A 98 17.34 2.48 24.57
CA ILE A 98 15.98 2.37 24.01
C ILE A 98 15.33 3.75 24.12
N SER A 99 15.10 4.37 22.97
CA SER A 99 14.54 5.72 22.86
C SER A 99 13.00 5.70 22.79
N TRP A 100 12.30 6.30 23.78
CA TRP A 100 10.84 6.54 23.74
C TRP A 100 10.37 7.12 22.39
N PRO A 101 11.00 8.20 21.87
CA PRO A 101 10.58 8.77 20.59
C PRO A 101 10.80 7.81 19.41
N GLY A 102 11.81 6.94 19.48
CA GLY A 102 12.06 5.89 18.48
C GLY A 102 10.93 4.85 18.42
N ILE A 103 10.42 4.42 19.58
CA ILE A 103 9.27 3.48 19.64
C ILE A 103 8.00 4.14 19.08
N ILE A 104 7.73 5.39 19.48
CA ILE A 104 6.57 6.15 19.02
C ILE A 104 6.61 6.33 17.50
N LEU A 105 7.77 6.72 16.96
CA LEU A 105 7.95 6.93 15.53
C LEU A 105 7.77 5.62 14.75
N SER A 106 8.37 4.53 15.21
CA SER A 106 8.24 3.23 14.55
C SER A 106 6.79 2.72 14.59
N ALA A 107 6.07 2.92 15.70
CA ALA A 107 4.64 2.63 15.79
C ALA A 107 3.81 3.47 14.80
N GLN A 108 4.09 4.78 14.70
CA GLN A 108 3.44 5.65 13.73
C GLN A 108 3.71 5.20 12.28
N ILE A 109 4.95 4.89 11.93
CA ILE A 109 5.32 4.40 10.59
C ILE A 109 4.57 3.10 10.28
N THR A 110 4.48 2.20 11.26
CA THR A 110 3.80 0.91 11.13
C THR A 110 2.31 1.09 10.84
N LEU A 111 1.62 1.93 11.62
CA LEU A 111 0.20 2.23 11.40
C LEU A 111 -0.03 2.92 10.05
N LYS A 112 0.80 3.92 9.70
CA LYS A 112 0.69 4.65 8.42
C LYS A 112 0.85 3.70 7.24
N SER A 113 1.93 2.92 7.23
CA SER A 113 2.24 1.98 6.15
C SER A 113 1.12 0.97 5.97
N THR A 114 0.64 0.39 7.08
CA THR A 114 -0.45 -0.59 7.06
C THR A 114 -1.74 0.03 6.50
N ALA A 115 -2.14 1.22 6.96
CA ALA A 115 -3.35 1.88 6.48
C ALA A 115 -3.26 2.25 4.99
N ILE A 116 -2.14 2.85 4.56
CA ILE A 116 -1.91 3.22 3.16
C ILE A 116 -1.95 1.99 2.26
N LEU A 117 -1.30 0.89 2.66
CA LEU A 117 -1.28 -0.34 1.88
C LEU A 117 -2.66 -0.98 1.78
N LEU A 118 -3.42 -1.05 2.87
CA LEU A 118 -4.78 -1.59 2.83
C LEU A 118 -5.67 -0.76 1.90
N THR A 119 -5.60 0.56 1.98
CA THR A 119 -6.34 1.45 1.06
C THR A 119 -5.89 1.26 -0.38
N PHE A 120 -4.58 1.18 -0.64
CA PHE A 120 -4.04 0.93 -1.97
C PHE A 120 -4.54 -0.40 -2.54
N MET A 121 -4.53 -1.47 -1.73
CA MET A 121 -5.05 -2.77 -2.14
C MET A 121 -6.55 -2.73 -2.39
N ALA A 122 -7.32 -2.00 -1.58
CA ALA A 122 -8.77 -1.90 -1.75
C ALA A 122 -9.20 -1.09 -2.97
N LEU A 123 -8.50 0.00 -3.27
CA LEU A 123 -8.92 0.93 -4.33
C LEU A 123 -8.18 0.69 -5.64
N ILE A 124 -6.86 0.50 -5.59
CA ILE A 124 -6.02 0.44 -6.80
C ILE A 124 -5.85 -1.00 -7.26
N ALA A 125 -5.63 -1.95 -6.35
CA ALA A 125 -5.47 -3.35 -6.75
C ALA A 125 -6.78 -4.01 -7.22
N THR A 126 -7.95 -3.38 -6.99
CA THR A 126 -9.24 -3.84 -7.54
C THR A 126 -9.47 -3.47 -9.00
N MET A 127 -8.50 -2.81 -9.64
CA MET A 127 -8.54 -2.43 -11.04
C MET A 127 -7.52 -3.22 -11.86
N THR A 128 -7.86 -3.51 -13.12
CA THR A 128 -6.90 -4.08 -14.07
C THR A 128 -5.84 -3.04 -14.42
N ILE A 129 -4.63 -3.48 -14.81
CA ILE A 129 -3.58 -2.54 -15.23
C ILE A 129 -4.02 -1.68 -16.44
N VAL A 130 -4.86 -2.23 -17.32
CA VAL A 130 -5.35 -1.55 -18.52
C VAL A 130 -6.25 -0.39 -18.11
N THR A 131 -7.19 -0.63 -17.18
CA THR A 131 -8.03 0.44 -16.64
C THR A 131 -7.21 1.47 -15.87
N LEU A 132 -6.19 1.05 -15.13
CA LEU A 132 -5.26 1.95 -14.45
C LEU A 132 -4.54 2.87 -15.46
N GLY A 133 -3.96 2.30 -16.53
CA GLY A 133 -3.29 3.04 -17.60
C GLY A 133 -4.20 4.08 -18.28
N HIS A 134 -5.42 3.69 -18.66
CA HIS A 134 -6.38 4.64 -19.23
C HIS A 134 -6.82 5.72 -18.24
N THR A 135 -6.92 5.38 -16.96
CA THR A 135 -7.25 6.36 -15.91
C THR A 135 -6.14 7.38 -15.73
N LEU A 136 -4.87 6.96 -15.81
CA LEU A 136 -3.73 7.88 -15.81
C LEU A 136 -3.74 8.81 -17.02
N ASN A 137 -4.11 8.32 -18.20
CA ASN A 137 -4.27 9.18 -19.39
C ASN A 137 -5.32 10.28 -19.14
N ARG A 138 -6.46 9.92 -18.52
CA ARG A 138 -7.51 10.90 -18.15
C ARG A 138 -7.05 11.89 -17.07
N LEU A 139 -6.08 11.52 -16.24
CA LEU A 139 -5.45 12.39 -15.24
C LEU A 139 -4.36 13.31 -15.81
N ARG A 140 -4.27 13.44 -17.15
CA ARG A 140 -3.29 14.26 -17.88
C ARG A 140 -1.84 13.73 -17.81
N VAL A 141 -1.64 12.44 -17.53
CA VAL A 141 -0.33 11.82 -17.72
C VAL A 141 -0.04 11.75 -19.23
N PRO A 142 1.18 12.10 -19.70
CA PRO A 142 1.52 12.07 -21.11
C PRO A 142 1.21 10.71 -21.75
N GLU A 143 0.53 10.75 -22.89
CA GLU A 143 0.09 9.55 -23.63
C GLU A 143 1.24 8.58 -23.94
N LYS A 144 2.46 9.11 -24.14
CA LYS A 144 3.69 8.31 -24.35
C LYS A 144 4.00 7.38 -23.17
N LEU A 145 3.84 7.85 -21.93
CA LEU A 145 4.09 7.05 -20.73
C LEU A 145 3.03 5.97 -20.56
N VAL A 146 1.77 6.29 -20.86
CA VAL A 146 0.67 5.33 -20.81
C VAL A 146 0.89 4.22 -21.84
N HIS A 147 1.25 4.58 -23.07
CA HIS A 147 1.57 3.60 -24.11
C HIS A 147 2.77 2.72 -23.76
N LEU A 148 3.84 3.32 -23.22
CA LEU A 148 5.00 2.57 -22.77
C LEU A 148 4.59 1.55 -21.70
N LEU A 149 3.82 1.97 -20.68
CA LEU A 149 3.33 1.08 -19.63
C LEU A 149 2.48 -0.07 -20.18
N LEU A 150 1.52 0.21 -21.08
CA LEU A 150 0.65 -0.81 -21.68
C LEU A 150 1.43 -1.78 -22.57
N MET A 151 2.39 -1.28 -23.34
CA MET A 151 3.28 -2.13 -24.15
C MET A 151 4.17 -2.98 -23.26
N THR A 152 4.81 -2.41 -22.24
CA THR A 152 5.61 -3.16 -21.27
C THR A 152 4.79 -4.27 -20.64
N TYR A 153 3.57 -3.99 -20.19
CA TYR A 153 2.68 -5.02 -19.65
C TYR A 153 2.44 -6.14 -20.67
N ARG A 154 2.07 -5.80 -21.91
CA ARG A 154 1.88 -6.79 -22.99
C ARG A 154 3.13 -7.64 -23.25
N TYR A 155 4.31 -7.03 -23.29
CA TYR A 155 5.57 -7.72 -23.55
C TYR A 155 5.99 -8.64 -22.40
N ILE A 156 5.70 -8.29 -21.14
CA ILE A 156 5.97 -9.20 -20.01
C ILE A 156 5.23 -10.53 -20.21
N PHE A 157 3.99 -10.52 -20.73
CA PHE A 157 3.27 -11.77 -21.03
C PHE A 157 3.91 -12.57 -22.14
N VAL A 158 4.36 -11.91 -23.20
CA VAL A 158 5.03 -12.59 -24.31
C VAL A 158 6.31 -13.26 -23.80
N ILE A 159 7.08 -12.56 -22.97
CA ILE A 159 8.29 -13.12 -22.35
C ILE A 159 7.95 -14.28 -21.41
N GLU A 160 6.88 -14.18 -20.62
CA GLU A 160 6.41 -15.27 -19.75
C GLU A 160 5.99 -16.51 -20.57
N GLU A 161 5.37 -16.29 -21.73
CA GLU A 161 4.94 -17.37 -22.62
C GLU A 161 6.14 -18.10 -23.23
N GLU A 162 7.15 -17.34 -23.70
CA GLU A 162 8.35 -17.95 -24.27
C GLU A 162 9.28 -18.55 -23.24
N TYR A 163 9.33 -18.03 -22.01
CA TYR A 163 10.07 -18.69 -20.93
C TYR A 163 9.46 -20.04 -20.54
N ARG A 164 8.17 -20.25 -20.82
CA ARG A 164 7.44 -21.48 -20.48
C ARG A 164 7.39 -22.51 -21.63
N ARG A 165 7.81 -22.13 -22.83
CA ARG A 165 8.06 -23.05 -23.95
C ARG A 165 9.46 -23.63 -23.84
#